data_AF-A0A540LLQ2-F1
#
_entry.id   AF-A0A540LLQ2-F1
#
_cell.length_a   1.000
_cell.length_b   1.000
_cell.length_c   1.000
_cell.angle_alpha   90.00
_cell.angle_beta   90.00
_cell.angle_gamma   90.00
#
_symmetry.space_group_name_H-M   'P 1'
#
loop_
_entity.id
_entity.type
_entity.pdbx_description
1 polymer ?
#
loop_
_entity_poly.entity_id
_entity_poly.type
_entity_poly.pdbx_seq_one_letter_code
_entity_poly.pdbx_strand_id
1 'polypeptide(L)'
;MTSVSSTKQGRGQQKRYWTTNEDTILVESLLELHSDSTWRASIGFKNGYLGKIEVMMEAKLPGFRLKASPHIESHIKTLKAKYFAITNC
;
A
#
# COMPACT_ATOMS: atom_id res chain seq x y z
N MET A 1 -13.19 -39.70 7.38
CA MET A 1 -12.32 -39.55 6.19
C MET A 1 -12.61 -38.19 5.57
N THR A 2 -11.56 -37.44 5.28
CA THR A 2 -11.51 -36.01 4.97
C THR A 2 -12.31 -35.63 3.71
N SER A 3 -13.26 -34.70 3.85
CA SER A 3 -13.87 -34.00 2.71
C SER A 3 -12.85 -33.00 2.15
N VAL A 4 -12.19 -33.37 1.06
CA VAL A 4 -11.32 -32.48 0.30
C VAL A 4 -12.21 -31.48 -0.43
N SER A 5 -12.24 -30.24 0.04
CA SER A 5 -12.83 -29.13 -0.70
C SER A 5 -11.86 -28.71 -1.82
N SER A 6 -12.13 -29.16 -3.04
CA SER A 6 -11.43 -28.68 -4.24
C SER A 6 -11.69 -27.19 -4.44
N THR A 7 -10.71 -26.36 -4.09
CA THR A 7 -10.72 -24.94 -4.46
C THR A 7 -10.33 -24.80 -5.92
N LYS A 8 -11.30 -24.44 -6.77
CA LYS A 8 -11.06 -24.17 -8.19
C LYS A 8 -10.28 -22.85 -8.32
N GLN A 9 -8.96 -22.94 -8.49
CA GLN A 9 -8.10 -21.79 -8.79
C GLN A 9 -8.29 -21.34 -10.25
N GLY A 10 -9.28 -20.48 -10.49
CA GLY A 10 -9.44 -19.77 -11.76
C GLY A 10 -8.59 -18.50 -11.82
N ARG A 11 -8.10 -18.13 -13.02
CA ARG A 11 -7.48 -16.81 -13.29
C ARG A 11 -8.48 -15.70 -12.96
N GLY A 12 -8.26 -14.98 -11.86
CA GLY A 12 -9.04 -13.79 -11.48
C GLY A 12 -9.84 -13.88 -10.17
N GLN A 13 -9.83 -15.03 -9.47
CA GLN A 13 -10.68 -15.22 -8.28
C GLN A 13 -10.04 -14.83 -6.94
N GLN A 14 -8.77 -14.43 -6.92
CA GLN A 14 -8.11 -13.88 -5.72
C GLN A 14 -7.68 -12.43 -5.96
N LYS A 15 -8.65 -11.56 -6.32
CA LYS A 15 -8.41 -10.12 -6.28
C LYS A 15 -8.39 -9.69 -4.82
N ARG A 16 -7.20 -9.54 -4.25
CA ARG A 16 -7.02 -8.94 -2.93
C ARG A 16 -7.32 -7.45 -3.05
N TYR A 17 -8.32 -6.99 -2.32
CA TYR A 17 -8.65 -5.58 -2.21
C TYR A 17 -7.89 -4.94 -1.05
N TRP A 18 -7.58 -3.65 -1.17
CA TRP A 18 -7.15 -2.85 -0.02
C TRP A 18 -8.34 -2.59 0.88
N THR A 19 -8.15 -2.86 2.17
CA THR A 19 -9.12 -2.54 3.20
C THR A 19 -8.94 -1.09 3.66
N THR A 20 -10.00 -0.50 4.23
CA THR A 20 -9.93 0.85 4.79
C THR A 20 -8.84 0.98 5.85
N ASN A 21 -8.62 -0.05 6.66
CA ASN A 21 -7.54 -0.05 7.66
C ASN A 21 -6.15 0.05 7.01
N GLU A 22 -5.91 -0.69 5.93
CA GLU A 22 -4.64 -0.63 5.20
C GLU A 22 -4.44 0.72 4.50
N ASP A 23 -5.53 1.31 3.98
CA ASP A 23 -5.52 2.66 3.40
C ASP A 23 -5.14 3.71 4.45
N THR A 24 -5.76 3.66 5.62
CA THR A 24 -5.45 4.57 6.73
C THR A 24 -4.00 4.45 7.15
N ILE A 25 -3.50 3.23 7.39
CA ILE A 25 -2.12 2.99 7.81
C ILE A 25 -1.13 3.45 6.73
N LEU A 26 -1.44 3.28 5.45
CA LEU A 26 -0.61 3.77 4.35
C LEU A 26 -0.53 5.30 4.37
N VAL A 27 -1.66 5.99 4.49
CA VAL A 27 -1.71 7.47 4.52
C VAL A 27 -0.96 8.00 5.75
N GLU A 28 -1.17 7.42 6.92
CA GLU A 28 -0.44 7.78 8.14
C GLU A 28 1.07 7.57 7.98
N SER A 29 1.49 6.44 7.41
CA SER A 29 2.92 6.15 7.18
C SER A 29 3.55 7.12 6.20
N LEU A 30 2.82 7.54 5.15
CA LEU A 30 3.28 8.58 4.22
C LEU A 30 3.40 9.95 4.88
N LEU A 31 2.47 10.30 5.78
CA LEU A 31 2.50 11.56 6.51
C LEU A 31 3.65 11.61 7.53
N GLU A 32 3.88 10.51 8.23
CA GLU A 32 5.01 10.35 9.14
C GLU A 32 6.34 10.43 8.39
N LEU A 33 6.44 9.76 7.23
CA LEU A 33 7.62 9.85 6.37
C LEU A 33 7.84 11.25 5.81
N HIS A 34 6.76 12.00 5.52
CA HIS A 34 6.86 13.39 5.09
C HIS A 34 7.34 14.34 6.19
N SER A 35 7.01 14.04 7.45
CA SER A 35 7.49 14.78 8.62
C SER A 35 8.99 14.59 8.85
N ASP A 36 9.56 13.46 8.41
CA ASP A 36 10.99 13.22 8.46
C ASP A 36 11.73 13.94 7.30
N SER A 37 12.44 15.01 7.65
CA SER A 37 13.22 15.81 6.69
C SER A 37 14.30 15.00 5.97
N THR A 38 14.76 13.89 6.56
CA THR A 38 15.76 13.02 5.95
C THR A 38 15.21 12.23 4.77
N TRP A 39 13.89 12.09 4.63
CA TRP A 39 13.26 11.39 3.51
C TRP A 39 12.69 12.32 2.43
N ARG A 40 12.67 13.63 2.68
CA ARG A 40 12.22 14.62 1.69
C ARG A 40 13.27 14.82 0.58
N ALA A 41 12.78 15.01 -0.63
CA ALA A 41 13.52 15.35 -1.83
C ALA A 41 12.88 16.59 -2.49
N SER A 42 13.55 17.19 -3.48
CA SER A 42 13.07 18.40 -4.17
C SER A 42 11.69 18.22 -4.82
N ILE A 43 11.39 17.02 -5.33
CA ILE A 43 10.13 16.68 -6.01
C ILE A 43 9.47 15.45 -5.35
N GLY A 44 9.50 15.36 -4.02
CA GLY A 44 8.80 14.31 -3.27
C GLY A 44 9.68 13.58 -2.26
N PHE A 45 9.79 12.26 -2.38
CA PHE A 45 10.57 11.41 -1.48
C PHE A 45 11.88 10.92 -2.12
N LYS A 46 12.85 10.58 -1.28
CA LYS A 46 14.09 9.93 -1.72
C LYS A 46 13.85 8.54 -2.31
N ASN A 47 14.81 8.04 -3.07
CA ASN A 47 14.77 6.66 -3.57
C ASN A 47 14.70 5.66 -2.38
N GLY A 48 13.99 4.56 -2.57
CA GLY A 48 13.80 3.55 -1.53
C GLY A 48 12.69 3.86 -0.52
N TYR A 49 12.00 5.01 -0.62
CA TYR A 49 10.91 5.37 0.31
C TYR A 49 9.82 4.30 0.40
N LEU A 50 9.52 3.60 -0.70
CA LEU A 50 8.54 2.51 -0.71
C LEU A 50 8.92 1.37 0.23
N GLY A 51 10.21 1.03 0.31
CA GLY A 51 10.70 0.01 1.25
C GLY A 51 10.60 0.48 2.70
N LYS A 52 10.84 1.78 2.97
CA LYS A 52 10.62 2.35 4.30
C LYS A 52 9.14 2.31 4.69
N ILE A 53 8.24 2.64 3.76
CA ILE A 53 6.79 2.54 3.97
C ILE A 53 6.38 1.09 4.23
N GLU A 54 6.89 0.11 3.48
CA GLU A 54 6.62 -1.31 3.71
C GLU A 54 6.95 -1.72 5.16
N VAL A 55 8.15 -1.36 5.65
CA VAL A 55 8.55 -1.65 7.04
C VAL A 55 7.66 -0.94 8.07
N MET A 56 7.28 0.32 7.82
CA MET A 56 6.38 1.05 8.72
C MET A 56 4.99 0.43 8.77
N MET A 57 4.46 -0.01 7.63
CA MET A 57 3.16 -0.68 7.55
C MET A 57 3.17 -2.04 8.22
N GLU A 58 4.23 -2.84 8.05
CA GLU A 58 4.39 -4.13 8.72
C GLU A 58 4.50 -3.99 10.25
N ALA A 59 5.16 -2.93 10.72
CA ALA A 59 5.25 -2.60 12.15
C ALA A 59 3.88 -2.19 12.74
N LYS A 60 3.07 -1.44 11.99
CA LYS A 60 1.73 -0.99 12.43
C LYS A 60 0.65 -2.07 12.27
N LEU A 61 0.81 -2.95 11.29
CA LEU A 61 -0.13 -4.01 10.95
C LEU A 61 0.59 -5.37 10.90
N PRO A 62 0.76 -6.05 12.04
CA PRO A 62 1.39 -7.36 12.06
C PRO A 62 0.61 -8.34 11.20
N GLY A 63 1.27 -8.93 10.21
CA GLY A 63 0.65 -9.79 9.19
C GLY A 63 0.31 -9.09 7.88
N PHE A 64 0.72 -7.83 7.67
CA PHE A 64 0.68 -7.18 6.37
C PHE A 64 1.60 -7.90 5.39
N ARG A 65 1.03 -8.46 4.31
CA ARG A 65 1.78 -9.31 3.34
C ARG A 65 2.07 -8.61 2.00
N LEU A 66 1.87 -7.30 1.92
CA LEU A 66 2.09 -6.58 0.68
C LEU A 66 3.49 -5.99 0.61
N LYS A 67 4.12 -6.21 -0.54
CA LYS A 67 5.43 -5.64 -0.86
C LYS A 67 5.36 -4.21 -1.37
N ALA A 68 6.44 -3.45 -1.14
CA ALA A 68 6.67 -2.12 -1.69
C ALA A 68 6.32 -2.02 -3.19
N SER A 69 6.87 -2.92 -3.99
CA SER A 69 6.51 -3.10 -5.41
C SER A 69 6.05 -4.54 -5.64
N PRO A 70 4.96 -4.77 -6.40
CA PRO A 70 4.13 -3.78 -7.10
C PRO A 70 2.97 -3.20 -6.26
N HIS A 71 2.73 -3.71 -5.05
CA HIS A 71 1.44 -3.54 -4.36
C HIS A 71 1.24 -2.15 -3.76
N ILE A 72 2.17 -1.70 -2.91
CA ILE A 72 2.08 -0.38 -2.26
C ILE A 72 2.24 0.72 -3.31
N GLU A 73 3.20 0.57 -4.22
CA GLU A 73 3.41 1.50 -5.32
C GLU A 73 2.15 1.71 -6.18
N SER A 74 1.53 0.62 -6.63
CA SER A 74 0.30 0.69 -7.43
C SER A 74 -0.81 1.41 -6.67
N HIS A 75 -0.93 1.14 -5.38
CA HIS A 75 -2.01 1.72 -4.58
C HIS A 75 -1.82 3.22 -4.34
N ILE A 76 -0.60 3.66 -4.05
CA ILE A 76 -0.26 5.09 -3.96
C ILE A 76 -0.60 5.81 -5.27
N LYS A 77 -0.27 5.22 -6.43
CA LYS A 77 -0.62 5.79 -7.73
C LYS A 77 -2.14 5.94 -7.89
N THR A 78 -2.90 4.92 -7.51
CA THR A 78 -4.37 4.98 -7.54
C THR A 78 -4.93 6.06 -6.62
N LEU A 79 -4.43 6.18 -5.38
CA LEU A 79 -4.85 7.21 -4.44
C LEU A 79 -4.56 8.62 -4.96
N LYS A 80 -3.35 8.85 -5.51
CA LYS A 80 -2.99 10.13 -6.14
C LYS A 80 -3.92 10.48 -7.30
N ALA A 81 -4.22 9.53 -8.18
CA ALA A 81 -5.11 9.75 -9.32
C ALA A 81 -6.54 10.13 -8.87
N LYS A 82 -7.08 9.42 -7.86
CA LYS A 82 -8.39 9.73 -7.27
C LYS A 82 -8.42 11.11 -6.63
N TYR A 83 -7.38 11.46 -5.86
CA TYR A 83 -7.28 12.78 -5.24
C TYR A 83 -7.22 13.88 -6.31
N PHE A 84 -6.38 13.73 -7.33
CA PHE A 84 -6.27 14.68 -8.43
C PHE A 84 -7.59 14.87 -9.17
N ALA A 85 -8.35 13.80 -9.40
CA ALA A 85 -9.67 13.88 -10.02
C ALA A 85 -10.69 14.68 -9.19
N ILE A 86 -10.54 14.73 -7.86
CA ILE A 86 -11.41 15.49 -6.96
C ILE A 86 -10.95 16.96 -6.87
N THR A 87 -9.64 17.22 -6.83
CA THR A 87 -9.11 18.57 -6.58
C THR A 87 -8.94 19.44 -7.82
N ASN A 88 -8.95 18.87 -9.02
CA ASN A 88 -8.83 19.65 -10.27
C ASN A 88 -10.19 19.85 -10.95
N CYS A 89 -11.26 19.99 -10.15
CA CYS A 89 -12.56 20.47 -10.60
C CYS A 89 -12.65 21.99 -10.49
#